data_AF-A0A831KR52-F1
#
_entry.id   AF-A0A831KR52-F1
#
_cell.length_a   1.000
_cell.length_b   1.000
_cell.length_c   1.000
_cell.angle_alpha   90.00
_cell.angle_beta   90.00
_cell.angle_gamma   90.00
#
_symmetry.space_group_name_H-M   'P 1'
#
loop_
_entity.id
_entity.type
_entity.pdbx_description
1 polymer ?
#
loop_
_entity_poly.entity_id
_entity_poly.type
_entity_poly.pdbx_seq_one_letter_code
_entity_poly.pdbx_strand_id
1 'polypeptide(L)'
;MRVHIPKSHPRYESLIIREKLVKAVASGIVAIQGLIAHGRGEAFDYILGEKTHSFAIEAERAAVASMLLARNPVISVNGNTAV
;
A
#
# COMPACT_ATOMS: atom_id res chain seq x y z
N MET A 1 -21.69 3.50 0.14
CA MET A 1 -22.03 3.49 1.59
C MET A 1 -20.85 4.05 2.35
N ARG A 2 -21.04 4.95 3.32
CA ARG A 2 -19.97 5.33 4.24
C ARG A 2 -19.96 4.29 5.37
N VAL A 3 -19.03 3.33 5.30
CA VAL A 3 -18.79 2.43 6.42
C VAL A 3 -18.01 3.21 7.48
N HIS A 4 -18.60 3.41 8.66
CA HIS A 4 -17.88 3.98 9.79
C HIS A 4 -17.09 2.87 10.48
N ILE A 5 -15.76 2.93 10.37
CA ILE A 5 -14.86 1.97 11.04
C ILE A 5 -14.30 2.68 12.29
N PRO A 6 -14.61 2.23 13.50
CA PRO A 6 -14.09 2.85 14.72
C PRO A 6 -12.57 2.75 14.80
N LYS A 7 -11.88 3.79 15.29
CA LYS A 7 -10.43 3.77 15.51
C LYS A 7 -9.96 2.69 16.49
N SER A 8 -10.85 2.25 17.38
CA SER A 8 -10.61 1.15 18.32
C SER A 8 -10.67 -0.23 17.66
N HIS A 9 -11.09 -0.32 16.40
CA HIS A 9 -11.20 -1.59 15.70
C HIS A 9 -9.82 -2.19 15.44
N PRO A 10 -9.57 -3.48 15.76
CA PRO A 10 -8.24 -4.10 15.61
C PRO A 10 -7.73 -4.15 14.16
N ARG A 11 -8.65 -4.03 13.20
CA ARG A 11 -8.36 -3.99 11.74
C ARG A 11 -8.51 -2.61 11.12
N TYR A 12 -8.55 -1.54 11.92
CA TYR A 12 -8.90 -0.20 11.45
C TYR A 12 -8.08 0.21 10.22
N GLU A 13 -6.75 0.08 10.27
CA GLU A 13 -5.86 0.49 9.17
C GLU A 13 -6.14 -0.27 7.86
N SER A 14 -6.17 -1.61 7.91
CA SER A 14 -6.48 -2.47 6.74
C SER A 14 -7.85 -2.13 6.13
N LEU A 15 -8.88 -1.95 6.96
CA LEU A 15 -10.22 -1.62 6.47
C LEU A 15 -10.30 -0.20 5.86
N ILE A 16 -9.60 0.77 6.44
CA ILE A 16 -9.55 2.14 5.91
C ILE A 16 -8.88 2.16 4.53
N ILE A 17 -7.79 1.41 4.33
CA ILE A 17 -7.09 1.36 3.04
C ILE A 17 -7.98 0.72 1.97
N ARG A 18 -8.71 -0.37 2.29
CA ARG A 18 -9.69 -0.98 1.38
C ARG A 18 -10.76 0.03 0.94
N GLU A 19 -11.31 0.80 1.86
CA GLU A 19 -12.30 1.84 1.56
C GLU A 19 -11.73 2.96 0.67
N LYS A 20 -10.47 3.36 0.88
CA LYS A 20 -9.81 4.33 0.00
C LYS A 20 -9.66 3.79 -1.42
N LEU A 21 -9.26 2.54 -1.59
CA LEU A 21 -9.12 1.91 -2.90
C LEU A 21 -10.46 1.79 -3.63
N VAL A 22 -11.53 1.39 -2.93
CA VAL A 22 -12.87 1.35 -3.52
C VAL A 22 -13.29 2.74 -4.03
N LYS A 23 -13.02 3.80 -3.26
CA LYS A 23 -13.29 5.19 -3.70
C LYS A 23 -12.43 5.60 -4.88
N ALA A 24 -11.15 5.23 -4.88
CA ALA A 24 -10.21 5.54 -5.95
C ALA A 24 -10.57 4.85 -7.27
N VAL A 25 -11.17 3.66 -7.20
CA VAL A 25 -11.72 2.97 -8.37
C VAL A 25 -12.94 3.71 -8.90
N ALA A 26 -13.85 4.11 -8.00
CA ALA A 26 -15.02 4.90 -8.36
C ALA A 26 -14.64 6.27 -8.98
N SER A 27 -13.50 6.84 -8.59
CA SER A 27 -12.97 8.10 -9.15
C SER A 27 -12.02 7.91 -10.35
N GLY A 28 -11.84 6.69 -10.85
CA GLY A 28 -11.00 6.40 -12.02
C GLY A 28 -9.47 6.49 -11.80
N ILE A 29 -9.02 6.62 -10.55
CA ILE A 29 -7.57 6.65 -10.20
C ILE A 29 -6.99 5.24 -10.27
N VAL A 30 -7.75 4.24 -9.80
CA VAL A 30 -7.34 2.84 -9.73
C VAL A 30 -8.18 2.01 -10.70
N ALA A 31 -7.53 1.16 -11.50
CA ALA A 31 -8.23 0.17 -12.32
C ALA A 31 -8.90 -0.90 -11.42
N ILE A 32 -9.99 -1.53 -11.88
CA ILE A 32 -10.69 -2.57 -11.09
C ILE A 32 -9.75 -3.72 -10.68
N GLN A 33 -8.80 -4.08 -11.54
CA GLN A 33 -7.77 -5.09 -11.26
C GLN A 33 -6.87 -4.70 -10.08
N GLY A 34 -6.78 -3.41 -9.76
CA GLY A 34 -6.06 -2.86 -8.63
C GLY A 34 -6.65 -3.28 -7.27
N LEU A 35 -7.96 -3.54 -7.16
CA LEU A 35 -8.51 -4.09 -5.91
C LEU A 35 -8.03 -5.53 -5.70
N ILE A 36 -8.01 -6.33 -6.76
CA ILE A 36 -7.53 -7.72 -6.71
C ILE A 36 -6.04 -7.72 -6.33
N ALA A 37 -5.26 -6.82 -6.91
CA ALA A 37 -3.85 -6.66 -6.58
C ALA A 37 -3.63 -6.31 -5.09
N HIS A 38 -4.46 -5.41 -4.54
CA HIS A 38 -4.39 -5.07 -3.12
C HIS A 38 -4.72 -6.27 -2.23
N GLY A 39 -5.79 -7.02 -2.53
CA GLY A 39 -6.16 -8.20 -1.76
C GLY A 39 -5.06 -9.28 -1.74
N ARG A 40 -4.31 -9.44 -2.84
CA ARG A 40 -3.11 -10.31 -2.85
C ARG A 40 -2.01 -9.79 -1.94
N GLY A 41 -1.79 -8.47 -1.92
CA GLY A 41 -0.82 -7.83 -1.03
C GLY A 41 -1.18 -8.05 0.44
N GLU A 42 -2.44 -7.81 0.81
CA GLU A 42 -2.92 -8.06 2.18
C GLU A 42 -2.74 -9.53 2.59
N ALA A 43 -2.99 -10.49 1.69
CA ALA A 43 -2.77 -11.91 2.01
C ALA A 43 -1.31 -12.20 2.42
N PHE A 44 -0.33 -11.60 1.75
CA PHE A 44 1.08 -11.71 2.17
C PHE A 44 1.38 -10.94 3.44
N ASP A 45 0.76 -9.76 3.62
CA ASP A 45 0.92 -8.97 4.84
C ASP A 45 0.46 -9.75 6.08
N TYR A 46 -0.66 -10.47 5.98
CA TYR A 46 -1.12 -11.42 7.00
C TYR A 46 -0.09 -12.52 7.30
N ILE A 47 0.48 -13.14 6.26
CA ILE A 47 1.51 -14.18 6.42
C ILE A 47 2.76 -13.62 7.11
N LEU A 48 3.12 -12.37 6.80
CA LEU A 48 4.26 -11.67 7.39
C LEU A 48 3.95 -11.04 8.76
N GLY A 49 2.69 -11.09 9.22
CA GLY A 49 2.29 -10.55 10.51
C GLY A 49 2.21 -9.02 10.56
N GLU A 50 1.89 -8.39 9.42
CA GLU A 50 1.49 -6.98 9.32
C GLU A 50 2.48 -6.01 9.98
N LYS A 51 3.78 -6.24 9.73
CA LYS A 51 4.87 -5.45 10.29
C LYS A 51 6.04 -5.36 9.33
N THR A 52 6.85 -4.31 9.50
CA THR A 52 8.13 -4.20 8.79
C THR A 52 9.17 -5.11 9.43
N HIS A 53 9.70 -6.06 8.67
CA HIS A 53 10.76 -6.97 9.12
C HIS A 53 12.15 -6.38 8.90
N SER A 54 13.16 -6.90 9.62
CA SER A 54 14.55 -6.45 9.50
C SER A 54 15.09 -6.53 8.06
N PHE A 55 14.78 -7.60 7.32
CA PHE A 55 15.19 -7.73 5.92
C PHE A 55 14.58 -6.65 5.02
N ALA A 56 13.37 -6.18 5.33
CA ALA A 56 12.72 -5.11 4.59
C ALA A 56 13.36 -3.76 4.90
N ILE A 57 13.71 -3.51 6.17
CA ILE A 57 14.43 -2.29 6.60
C ILE A 57 15.81 -2.20 5.93
N GLU A 58 16.56 -3.31 5.88
CA GLU A 58 17.87 -3.31 5.22
C GLU A 58 17.75 -3.07 3.70
N ALA A 59 16.75 -3.67 3.05
CA ALA A 59 16.47 -3.42 1.65
C ALA A 59 16.06 -1.96 1.38
N GLU A 60 15.24 -1.37 2.26
CA GLU A 60 14.84 0.04 2.19
C GLU A 60 16.06 0.97 2.28
N ARG A 61 16.96 0.74 3.24
CA ARG A 61 18.20 1.53 3.37
C ARG A 61 19.06 1.45 2.11
N ALA A 62 19.21 0.26 1.53
CA ALA A 62 19.95 0.08 0.30
C ALA A 62 19.30 0.79 -0.90
N ALA A 63 17.97 0.76 -0.99
CA ALA A 63 17.22 1.46 -2.03
C ALA A 63 17.39 2.98 -1.93
N VAL A 64 17.27 3.54 -0.72
CA VAL A 64 17.47 4.99 -0.48
C VAL A 64 18.90 5.41 -0.81
N ALA A 65 19.91 4.65 -0.36
CA ALA A 65 21.30 4.93 -0.71
C ALA A 65 21.51 4.92 -2.23
N SER A 66 20.93 3.93 -2.92
CA SER A 66 21.00 3.83 -4.38
C SER A 66 20.35 5.03 -5.09
N MET A 67 19.20 5.50 -4.58
CA MET A 67 18.53 6.69 -5.11
C MET A 67 19.33 7.97 -4.87
N LEU A 68 19.96 8.13 -3.70
CA LEU A 68 20.80 9.31 -3.38
C LEU A 68 22.07 9.39 -4.23
N LEU A 69 22.62 8.24 -4.62
CA LEU A 69 23.82 8.16 -5.46
C LEU A 69 23.51 8.23 -6.97
N ALA A 70 22.24 8.05 -7.36
CA ALA A 70 21.83 8.10 -8.76
C ALA A 70 21.88 9.54 -9.30
N ARG A 71 22.27 9.69 -10.57
CA ARG A 71 22.29 11.00 -11.23
C ARG A 71 20.89 11.54 -11.54
N ASN A 72 19.98 10.65 -11.93
CA ASN A 72 18.60 10.98 -12.32
C ASN A 72 17.63 9.93 -11.74
N PRO A 73 17.44 9.87 -10.42
CA PRO A 73 16.50 8.93 -9.81
C PRO A 73 15.06 9.29 -10.23
N VAL A 74 14.26 8.28 -10.58
CA VAL A 74 12.85 8.43 -10.96
C VAL A 74 11.99 7.52 -10.11
N ILE A 75 10.90 8.04 -9.56
CA ILE A 75 9.88 7.26 -8.84
C ILE A 75 8.65 7.13 -9.75
N SER A 76 8.30 5.89 -10.09
CA SER A 76 7.09 5.61 -10.85
C SER A 76 5.87 5.57 -9.93
N VAL A 77 4.76 6.16 -10.37
CA VAL A 77 3.48 6.17 -9.64
C VAL A 77 2.41 5.52 -10.52
N ASN A 78 1.72 4.51 -9.99
CA ASN A 78 0.54 3.91 -10.61
C ASN A 78 -0.73 4.24 -9.80
N GLY A 79 -1.88 3.78 -10.26
CA GLY A 79 -3.16 4.02 -9.59
C GLY A 79 -3.18 3.58 -8.13
N ASN A 80 -2.70 2.37 -7.80
CA ASN A 80 -2.66 1.87 -6.43
C ASN A 80 -1.68 2.67 -5.55
N THR A 81 -0.57 3.15 -6.11
CA THR A 81 0.40 4.00 -5.40
C THR A 81 -0.16 5.39 -5.08
N ALA A 82 -1.13 5.87 -5.85
CA ALA A 82 -1.72 7.21 -5.70
C ALA A 82 -2.81 7.29 -4.60
N VAL A 83 -3.06 6.21 -3.85
CA VAL A 83 -4.16 6.07 -2.87
C VAL A 83 -3.63 5.87 -1.45
#